data_AF-A0A1H9XLP0-F1
#
_entry.id   AF-A0A1H9XLP0-F1
#
_cell.length_a   1.000
_cell.length_b   1.000
_cell.length_c   1.000
_cell.angle_alpha   90.00
_cell.angle_beta   90.00
_cell.angle_gamma   90.00
#
_symmetry.space_group_name_H-M   'P 1'
#
loop_
_entity.id
_entity.type
_entity.pdbx_description
1 polymer ?
#
loop_
_entity_poly.entity_id
_entity_poly.type
_entity_poly.pdbx_seq_one_letter_code
_entity_poly.pdbx_strand_id
1 'polypeptide(L)'
;MRLSRRQLFTAAGVTALAGVTSSTGSVAAAAPVRTWSGEIQVSDWEQHYLGLDGGAHQKALSALGIAHRDGVRADEQYLLVPVESVRRAALEFGDHAAADVLRARFDLDSPSMLGRGLKLVLGQDGLEKRYFDEPGLQLRYIGYRRRFANHVLPMPSAVRKALA
;
A
#
# COMPACT_ATOMS: atom_id res chain seq x y z
N MET A 1 47.19 2.79 30.32
CA MET A 1 48.33 3.26 29.51
C MET A 1 49.17 2.06 29.07
N ARG A 2 49.59 2.08 27.80
CA ARG A 2 50.64 1.27 27.13
C ARG A 2 50.29 -0.13 26.59
N LEU A 3 50.25 -0.14 25.25
CA LEU A 3 50.32 -1.24 24.28
C LEU A 3 51.72 -1.88 24.25
N SER A 4 51.81 -3.16 23.85
CA SER A 4 52.84 -3.70 22.93
C SER A 4 52.42 -5.12 22.51
N ARG A 5 52.06 -5.43 21.25
CA ARG A 5 52.83 -5.52 19.99
C ARG A 5 53.80 -6.70 19.91
N ARG A 6 53.51 -7.57 18.92
CA ARG A 6 54.37 -8.56 18.21
C ARG A 6 54.56 -9.87 18.98
N GLN A 7 54.47 -11.08 18.42
CA GLN A 7 54.79 -11.58 17.07
C GLN A 7 54.45 -13.11 17.11
N LEU A 8 53.82 -13.80 16.16
CA LEU A 8 54.31 -14.30 14.88
C LEU A 8 53.20 -15.21 14.30
N PHE A 9 52.74 -14.96 13.08
CA PHE A 9 52.07 -15.98 12.26
C PHE A 9 52.93 -16.21 11.02
N THR A 10 53.29 -17.47 10.80
CA THR A 10 54.17 -17.93 9.74
C THR A 10 53.39 -18.84 8.80
N ALA A 11 53.55 -18.56 7.50
CA ALA A 11 53.44 -19.48 6.35
C ALA A 11 52.07 -20.09 6.04
N ALA A 12 51.72 -20.47 4.82
CA ALA A 12 52.20 -20.27 3.44
C ALA A 12 51.21 -21.09 2.58
N GLY A 13 51.11 -20.78 1.29
CA GLY A 13 50.53 -21.73 0.33
C GLY A 13 49.50 -21.11 -0.59
N VAL A 14 49.97 -20.36 -1.60
CA VAL A 14 49.18 -20.09 -2.80
C VAL A 14 49.61 -21.10 -3.85
N THR A 15 48.67 -21.88 -4.37
CA THR A 15 48.83 -22.74 -5.56
C THR A 15 47.51 -22.75 -6.34
N ALA A 16 47.65 -22.96 -7.65
CA ALA A 16 46.89 -22.37 -8.74
C ALA A 16 45.58 -23.07 -9.18
N LEU A 17 44.74 -22.28 -9.85
CA LEU A 17 43.91 -22.51 -11.05
C LEU A 17 43.42 -23.93 -11.42
N ALA A 18 42.10 -24.11 -11.39
CA ALA A 18 41.22 -24.76 -12.39
C ALA A 18 39.77 -24.62 -11.85
N GLY A 19 38.79 -24.05 -12.54
CA GLY A 19 38.30 -24.42 -13.85
C GLY A 19 37.05 -25.30 -13.73
N VAL A 20 35.90 -24.76 -13.30
CA VAL A 20 34.57 -25.38 -13.52
C VAL A 20 33.53 -24.28 -13.71
N THR A 21 32.91 -24.30 -14.89
CA THR A 21 31.70 -23.59 -15.29
C THR A 21 30.58 -23.80 -14.26
N SER A 22 30.26 -22.75 -13.50
CA SER A 22 29.01 -22.73 -12.74
C SER A 22 27.93 -22.15 -13.64
N SER A 23 27.14 -23.04 -14.23
CA SER A 23 25.82 -22.69 -14.74
C SER A 23 24.99 -22.18 -13.57
N THR A 24 24.99 -20.86 -13.34
CA THR A 24 23.96 -20.20 -12.55
C THR A 24 22.68 -20.24 -13.35
N GLY A 25 22.04 -21.41 -13.36
CA GLY A 25 20.59 -21.46 -13.50
C GLY A 25 20.04 -20.62 -12.37
N SER A 26 19.59 -19.40 -12.69
CA SER A 26 18.69 -18.66 -11.81
C SER A 26 17.47 -19.54 -11.64
N VAL A 27 17.45 -20.32 -10.56
CA VAL A 27 16.20 -20.78 -10.00
C VAL A 27 15.56 -19.50 -9.51
N ALA A 28 14.70 -18.93 -10.35
CA ALA A 28 13.78 -17.89 -9.92
C ALA A 28 13.03 -18.51 -8.75
N ALA A 29 13.44 -18.17 -7.52
CA ALA A 29 12.69 -18.53 -6.34
C ALA A 29 11.29 -18.00 -6.60
N ALA A 30 10.33 -18.92 -6.75
CA ALA A 30 8.93 -18.55 -6.86
C ALA A 30 8.65 -17.62 -5.68
N ALA A 31 8.34 -16.37 -5.96
CA ALA A 31 8.02 -15.41 -4.93
C ALA A 31 6.95 -16.07 -4.03
N PRO A 32 7.08 -16.01 -2.70
CA PRO A 32 6.14 -16.65 -1.82
C PRO A 32 4.73 -16.18 -2.18
N VAL A 33 3.82 -17.14 -2.38
CA VAL A 33 2.41 -16.84 -2.63
C VAL A 33 1.91 -16.02 -1.47
N ARG A 34 1.51 -14.77 -1.73
CA ARG A 34 1.03 -13.85 -0.71
C ARG A 34 -0.32 -14.36 -0.22
N THR A 35 -0.38 -14.78 1.05
CA THR A 35 -1.62 -15.22 1.67
C THR A 35 -2.44 -14.02 2.11
N TRP A 36 -3.61 -13.83 1.49
CA TRP A 36 -4.56 -12.77 1.83
C TRP A 36 -5.49 -13.25 2.97
N SER A 37 -5.01 -13.15 4.21
CA SER A 37 -5.75 -13.64 5.38
C SER A 37 -5.89 -12.58 6.47
N GLY A 38 -6.84 -12.81 7.37
CA GLY A 38 -7.17 -11.93 8.48
C GLY A 38 -8.33 -10.99 8.17
N GLU A 39 -8.49 -10.01 9.05
CA GLU A 39 -9.58 -9.04 9.03
C GLU A 39 -9.00 -7.62 9.03
N ILE A 40 -9.76 -6.69 8.46
CA ILE A 40 -9.49 -5.26 8.42
C ILE A 40 -10.68 -4.56 9.05
N GLN A 41 -10.42 -3.66 9.98
CA GLN A 41 -11.47 -2.81 10.54
C GLN A 41 -11.90 -1.76 9.51
N VAL A 42 -13.20 -1.49 9.43
CA VAL A 42 -13.73 -0.53 8.44
C VAL A 42 -13.11 0.86 8.59
N SER A 43 -12.85 1.34 9.82
CA SER A 43 -12.14 2.61 10.01
C SER A 43 -10.74 2.64 9.38
N ASP A 44 -10.01 1.52 9.41
CA ASP A 44 -8.66 1.42 8.83
C ASP A 44 -8.70 1.43 7.30
N TRP A 45 -9.78 0.92 6.73
CA TRP A 45 -10.08 1.05 5.31
C TRP A 45 -10.44 2.50 4.99
N GLU A 46 -11.42 3.08 5.66
CA GLU A 46 -11.99 4.39 5.32
C GLU A 46 -11.07 5.58 5.62
N GLN A 47 -10.07 5.46 6.49
CA GLN A 47 -9.08 6.52 6.71
C GLN A 47 -8.34 6.92 5.42
N HIS A 48 -8.26 6.01 4.43
CA HIS A 48 -7.63 6.24 3.13
C HIS A 48 -8.59 6.88 2.10
N TYR A 49 -9.87 7.07 2.44
CA TYR A 49 -10.89 7.54 1.51
C TYR A 49 -10.78 9.04 1.21
N LEU A 50 -10.67 9.37 -0.07
CA LEU A 50 -10.64 10.75 -0.60
C LEU A 50 -11.86 11.10 -1.47
N GLY A 51 -12.72 10.14 -1.82
CA GLY A 51 -13.86 10.38 -2.71
C GLY A 51 -13.49 10.85 -4.13
N LEU A 52 -12.39 10.32 -4.65
CA LEU A 52 -11.90 10.51 -6.04
C LEU A 52 -12.06 9.24 -6.88
N ASP A 53 -12.73 8.22 -6.36
CA ASP A 53 -12.91 6.89 -6.96
C ASP A 53 -14.21 6.74 -7.76
N GLY A 54 -14.92 7.85 -7.99
CA GLY A 54 -16.18 7.84 -8.74
C GLY A 54 -17.31 7.08 -8.05
N GLY A 55 -17.27 6.97 -6.72
CA GLY A 55 -18.28 6.26 -5.93
C GLY A 55 -18.02 4.76 -5.80
N ALA A 56 -16.81 4.29 -6.15
CA ALA A 56 -16.43 2.90 -6.02
C ALA A 56 -16.52 2.39 -4.57
N HIS A 57 -16.11 3.20 -3.61
CA HIS A 57 -16.21 2.88 -2.18
C HIS A 57 -17.65 2.59 -1.75
N GLN A 58 -18.59 3.46 -2.09
CA GLN A 58 -20.00 3.26 -1.75
C GLN A 58 -20.59 2.01 -2.40
N LYS A 59 -20.19 1.72 -3.65
CA LYS A 59 -20.56 0.48 -4.34
C LYS A 59 -20.01 -0.76 -3.62
N ALA A 60 -18.77 -0.70 -3.14
CA ALA A 60 -18.17 -1.78 -2.36
C ALA A 60 -18.88 -1.99 -1.02
N LEU A 61 -19.15 -0.91 -0.26
CA LEU A 61 -19.92 -1.00 0.99
C LEU A 61 -21.30 -1.62 0.75
N SER A 62 -22.00 -1.18 -0.30
CA SER A 62 -23.30 -1.74 -0.70
C SER A 62 -23.22 -3.23 -1.04
N ALA A 63 -22.21 -3.63 -1.83
CA ALA A 63 -22.02 -5.02 -2.25
C ALA A 63 -21.67 -5.96 -1.07
N LEU A 64 -21.02 -5.42 -0.03
CA LEU A 64 -20.70 -6.15 1.20
C LEU A 64 -21.82 -6.09 2.25
N GLY A 65 -22.93 -5.39 1.97
CA GLY A 65 -24.03 -5.23 2.92
C GLY A 65 -23.69 -4.34 4.12
N ILE A 66 -22.70 -3.45 3.98
CA ILE A 66 -22.29 -2.51 5.03
C ILE A 66 -23.14 -1.25 4.92
N ALA A 67 -23.91 -0.97 5.97
CA ALA A 67 -24.78 0.21 6.04
C ALA A 67 -23.95 1.51 6.08
N HIS A 68 -24.36 2.51 5.31
CA HIS A 68 -23.73 3.84 5.22
C HIS A 68 -24.79 4.92 5.01
N ARG A 69 -25.46 5.34 6.09
CA ARG A 69 -26.66 6.21 5.99
C ARG A 69 -26.35 7.65 5.58
N ASP A 70 -25.12 8.11 5.79
CA ASP A 70 -24.67 9.43 5.31
C ASP A 70 -24.35 9.43 3.80
N GLY A 71 -24.44 8.27 3.14
CA GLY A 71 -24.17 8.08 1.72
C GLY A 71 -22.68 8.04 1.37
N VAL A 72 -21.78 8.07 2.35
CA VAL A 72 -20.33 8.15 2.13
C VAL A 72 -19.56 7.10 2.92
N ARG A 73 -19.81 7.00 4.24
CA ARG A 73 -19.06 6.19 5.19
C ARG A 73 -19.94 5.18 5.89
N ALA A 74 -19.35 4.05 6.26
CA ALA A 74 -20.00 3.02 7.03
C ALA A 74 -20.48 3.55 8.39
N ASP A 75 -21.66 3.10 8.78
CA ASP A 75 -22.26 3.43 10.07
C ASP A 75 -21.49 2.77 11.23
N GLU A 76 -20.98 1.56 11.02
CA GLU A 76 -20.25 0.78 12.02
C GLU A 76 -18.76 0.74 11.69
N GLN A 77 -18.02 1.65 12.31
CA GLN A 77 -16.59 1.86 12.07
C GLN A 77 -15.70 0.77 12.68
N TYR A 78 -16.19 0.01 13.66
CA TYR A 78 -15.46 -1.09 14.29
C TYR A 78 -15.76 -2.45 13.66
N LEU A 79 -16.58 -2.49 12.61
CA LEU A 79 -16.87 -3.72 11.88
C LEU A 79 -15.58 -4.31 11.32
N LEU A 80 -15.35 -5.59 11.57
CA LEU A 80 -14.25 -6.36 11.00
C LEU A 80 -14.71 -7.00 9.68
N VAL A 81 -13.94 -6.76 8.62
CA VAL A 81 -14.21 -7.25 7.28
C VAL A 81 -13.06 -8.16 6.85
N PRO A 82 -13.33 -9.36 6.29
CA PRO A 82 -12.27 -10.22 5.78
C PRO A 82 -11.41 -9.50 4.74
N VAL A 83 -10.08 -9.69 4.80
CA VAL A 83 -9.14 -9.11 3.84
C VAL A 83 -9.54 -9.40 2.40
N GLU A 84 -10.07 -10.60 2.12
CA GLU A 84 -10.51 -10.99 0.77
C GLU A 84 -11.68 -10.12 0.27
N SER A 85 -12.60 -9.74 1.15
CA SER A 85 -13.70 -8.82 0.80
C SER A 85 -13.18 -7.42 0.47
N VAL A 86 -12.19 -6.93 1.22
CA VAL A 86 -11.51 -5.65 0.91
C VAL A 86 -10.71 -5.75 -0.39
N ARG A 87 -10.09 -6.89 -0.67
CA ARG A 87 -9.39 -7.14 -1.95
C ARG A 87 -10.35 -7.11 -3.13
N ARG A 88 -11.50 -7.76 -3.00
CA ARG A 88 -12.59 -7.68 -3.98
C ARG A 88 -13.10 -6.24 -4.14
N ALA A 89 -13.23 -5.48 -3.05
CA ALA A 89 -13.59 -4.06 -3.11
C ALA A 89 -12.64 -3.26 -4.04
N ALA A 90 -11.33 -3.47 -3.89
CA ALA A 90 -10.33 -2.82 -4.71
C ALA A 90 -10.34 -3.30 -6.19
N LEU A 91 -10.42 -4.61 -6.42
CA LEU A 91 -10.28 -5.20 -7.76
C LEU A 91 -11.56 -5.12 -8.61
N GLU A 92 -12.73 -5.38 -8.02
CA GLU A 92 -14.00 -5.45 -8.73
C GLU A 92 -14.66 -4.06 -8.86
N PHE A 93 -14.62 -3.27 -7.80
CA PHE A 93 -15.30 -1.96 -7.76
C PHE A 93 -14.36 -0.79 -8.03
N GLY A 94 -13.04 -0.98 -7.86
CA GLY A 94 -12.05 0.08 -8.03
C GLY A 94 -11.90 0.97 -6.80
N ASP A 95 -12.24 0.47 -5.61
CA ASP A 95 -12.12 1.23 -4.37
C ASP A 95 -10.65 1.60 -4.07
N HIS A 96 -10.37 2.90 -4.02
CA HIS A 96 -9.03 3.43 -3.76
C HIS A 96 -8.58 3.21 -2.32
N ALA A 97 -9.49 3.39 -1.36
CA ALA A 97 -9.19 3.24 0.05
C ALA A 97 -8.89 1.77 0.38
N ALA A 98 -9.61 0.85 -0.26
CA ALA A 98 -9.36 -0.59 -0.18
C ALA A 98 -7.96 -0.94 -0.71
N ALA A 99 -7.55 -0.35 -1.83
CA ALA A 99 -6.22 -0.54 -2.39
C ALA A 99 -5.12 -0.05 -1.44
N ASP A 100 -5.28 1.12 -0.82
CA ASP A 100 -4.26 1.67 0.07
C ASP A 100 -4.19 0.97 1.44
N VAL A 101 -5.31 0.56 2.02
CA VAL A 101 -5.26 -0.21 3.28
C VAL A 101 -4.56 -1.55 3.08
N LEU A 102 -4.78 -2.21 1.94
CA LEU A 102 -4.07 -3.44 1.58
C LEU A 102 -2.59 -3.15 1.29
N ARG A 103 -2.28 -2.06 0.57
CA ARG A 103 -0.91 -1.61 0.34
C ARG A 103 -0.16 -1.42 1.66
N ALA A 104 -0.76 -0.73 2.62
CA ALA A 104 -0.17 -0.47 3.93
C ALA A 104 -0.04 -1.75 4.77
N ARG A 105 -1.10 -2.58 4.81
CA ARG A 105 -1.15 -3.81 5.62
C ARG A 105 -0.11 -4.85 5.19
N PHE A 106 0.13 -4.92 3.89
CA PHE A 106 0.95 -5.93 3.24
C PHE A 106 2.27 -5.41 2.67
N ASP A 107 2.60 -4.13 2.92
CA ASP A 107 3.81 -3.48 2.41
C ASP A 107 4.01 -3.69 0.90
N LEU A 108 2.96 -3.37 0.13
CA LEU A 108 2.99 -3.53 -1.33
C LEU A 108 3.76 -2.38 -1.98
N ASP A 109 4.67 -2.72 -2.88
CA ASP A 109 5.37 -1.78 -3.78
C ASP A 109 4.46 -1.36 -4.95
N SER A 110 3.33 -0.77 -4.61
CA SER A 110 2.39 -0.19 -5.57
C SER A 110 2.20 1.31 -5.31
N PRO A 111 1.82 2.10 -6.34
CA PRO A 111 1.52 3.50 -6.14
C PRO A 111 0.36 3.70 -5.15
N SER A 112 0.49 4.67 -4.23
CA SER A 112 -0.60 5.03 -3.31
C SER A 112 -1.70 5.81 -4.04
N MET A 113 -2.97 5.42 -3.84
CA MET A 113 -4.11 6.18 -4.38
C MET A 113 -4.40 7.44 -3.58
N LEU A 114 -4.25 7.38 -2.25
CA LEU A 114 -4.23 8.51 -1.33
C LEU A 114 -3.17 9.52 -1.77
N GLY A 115 -1.93 9.09 -1.95
CA GLY A 115 -0.83 9.93 -2.44
C GLY A 115 -1.12 10.63 -3.75
N ARG A 116 -1.60 9.87 -4.75
CA ARG A 116 -2.00 10.44 -6.05
C ARG A 116 -3.15 11.42 -5.93
N GLY A 117 -4.13 11.15 -5.08
CA GLY A 117 -5.25 12.06 -4.81
C GLY A 117 -4.82 13.34 -4.12
N LEU A 118 -3.90 13.26 -3.14
CA LEU A 118 -3.32 14.43 -2.48
C LEU A 118 -2.49 15.26 -3.46
N LYS A 119 -1.67 14.62 -4.30
CA LYS A 119 -0.93 15.31 -5.37
C LYS A 119 -1.87 16.02 -6.33
N LEU A 120 -2.95 15.36 -6.75
CA LEU A 120 -3.94 15.97 -7.65
C LEU A 120 -4.59 17.22 -7.04
N VAL A 121 -5.05 17.12 -5.79
CA VAL A 121 -5.86 18.17 -5.15
C VAL A 121 -5.00 19.30 -4.59
N LEU A 122 -3.83 18.98 -4.03
CA LEU A 122 -2.96 19.92 -3.32
C LEU A 122 -1.70 20.30 -4.10
N GLY A 123 -1.42 19.61 -5.21
CA GLY A 123 -0.25 19.86 -6.07
C GLY A 123 1.08 19.40 -5.48
N GLN A 124 1.06 18.55 -4.44
CA GLN A 124 2.25 18.15 -3.68
C GLN A 124 2.29 16.63 -3.47
N ASP A 125 3.46 16.03 -3.70
CA ASP A 125 3.74 14.62 -3.42
C ASP A 125 4.17 14.41 -1.95
N GLY A 126 4.19 13.15 -1.50
CA GLY A 126 4.76 12.76 -0.20
C GLY A 126 3.95 13.23 1.02
N LEU A 127 2.67 13.53 0.83
CA LEU A 127 1.77 14.03 1.86
C LEU A 127 1.05 12.93 2.64
N GLU A 128 1.17 11.66 2.25
CA GLU A 128 0.36 10.55 2.76
C GLU A 128 0.47 10.37 4.26
N LYS A 129 1.70 10.31 4.79
CA LYS A 129 1.93 10.13 6.24
C LYS A 129 1.39 11.31 7.02
N ARG A 130 1.72 12.53 6.56
CA ARG A 130 1.30 13.79 7.20
C ARG A 130 -0.21 13.98 7.16
N TYR A 131 -0.89 13.44 6.15
CA TYR A 131 -2.34 13.55 6.00
C TYR A 131 -3.10 12.90 7.16
N PHE A 132 -2.57 11.82 7.73
CA PHE A 132 -3.17 11.17 8.90
C PHE A 132 -2.96 11.98 10.19
N ASP A 133 -1.79 12.63 10.32
CA ASP A 133 -1.36 13.28 11.57
C ASP A 133 -1.69 14.79 11.63
N GLU A 134 -1.91 15.45 10.49
CA GLU A 134 -2.09 16.91 10.41
C GLU A 134 -3.54 17.27 10.04
N PRO A 135 -4.39 17.62 11.03
CA PRO A 135 -5.77 18.07 10.76
C PRO A 135 -5.84 19.27 9.81
N GLY A 136 -4.85 20.17 9.87
CA GLY A 136 -4.75 21.30 8.95
C GLY A 136 -4.63 20.86 7.48
N LEU A 137 -3.96 19.75 7.21
CA LEU A 137 -3.83 19.20 5.86
C LEU A 137 -5.14 18.57 5.39
N GLN A 138 -5.86 17.87 6.28
CA GLN A 138 -7.19 17.32 5.99
C GLN A 138 -8.21 18.42 5.69
N LEU A 139 -8.24 19.49 6.50
CA LEU A 139 -9.10 20.65 6.27
C LEU A 139 -8.76 21.35 4.95
N ARG A 140 -7.46 21.51 4.66
CA ARG A 140 -7.00 22.06 3.38
C ARG A 140 -7.48 21.19 2.21
N TYR A 141 -7.34 19.87 2.31
CA TYR A 141 -7.84 18.94 1.30
C TYR A 141 -9.35 19.14 1.06
N ILE A 142 -10.16 19.15 2.12
CA ILE A 142 -11.61 19.37 2.03
C ILE A 142 -11.93 20.68 1.30
N GLY A 143 -11.22 21.76 1.63
CA GLY A 143 -11.39 23.07 0.99
C GLY A 143 -11.11 23.09 -0.51
N TYR A 144 -10.08 22.36 -0.96
CA TYR A 144 -9.71 22.29 -2.39
C TYR A 144 -10.45 21.21 -3.18
N ARG A 145 -10.88 20.13 -2.52
CA ARG A 145 -11.53 18.96 -3.14
C ARG A 145 -12.76 19.32 -3.96
N ARG A 146 -13.50 20.38 -3.60
CA ARG A 146 -14.71 20.82 -4.32
C ARG A 146 -14.45 21.07 -5.82
N ARG A 147 -13.26 21.55 -6.20
CA ARG A 147 -12.90 21.79 -7.61
C ARG A 147 -12.74 20.51 -8.42
N PHE A 148 -12.57 19.38 -7.73
CA PHE A 148 -12.36 18.05 -8.29
C PHE A 148 -13.57 17.13 -8.07
N ALA A 149 -14.73 17.66 -7.69
CA ALA A 149 -15.91 16.86 -7.37
C ALA A 149 -16.36 15.92 -8.51
N ASN A 150 -16.15 16.34 -9.76
CA ASN A 150 -16.47 15.54 -10.95
C ASN A 150 -15.26 14.78 -11.52
N HIS A 151 -14.11 14.83 -10.84
CA HIS A 151 -12.90 14.15 -11.28
C HIS A 151 -12.83 12.75 -10.70
N VAL A 152 -12.68 11.76 -11.57
CA VAL A 152 -12.43 10.37 -11.18
C VAL A 152 -10.97 10.05 -11.47
N LEU A 153 -10.21 9.74 -10.43
CA LEU A 153 -8.82 9.35 -10.53
C LEU A 153 -8.74 7.86 -10.92
N PRO A 154 -8.17 7.49 -12.07
CA PRO A 154 -8.09 6.08 -12.44
C PRO A 154 -7.09 5.31 -11.57
N MET A 155 -7.49 4.11 -11.14
CA MET A 155 -6.59 3.16 -10.47
C MET A 155 -5.54 2.60 -11.46
N PRO A 156 -4.23 2.75 -11.21
CA PRO A 156 -3.18 2.25 -12.08
C PRO A 156 -3.19 0.73 -12.21
N SER A 157 -2.76 0.22 -13.36
CA SER A 157 -2.57 -1.21 -13.57
C SER A 157 -1.57 -1.84 -12.59
N ALA A 158 -0.54 -1.08 -12.18
CA ALA A 158 0.42 -1.52 -11.17
C ALA A 158 -0.24 -1.84 -9.81
N VAL A 159 -1.24 -1.05 -9.40
CA VAL A 159 -2.02 -1.31 -8.18
C VAL A 159 -2.83 -2.58 -8.33
N ARG A 160 -3.54 -2.75 -9.44
CA ARG A 160 -4.33 -3.97 -9.71
C ARG A 160 -3.44 -5.22 -9.75
N LYS A 161 -2.27 -5.13 -10.39
CA LYS A 161 -1.29 -6.22 -10.48
C LYS A 161 -0.72 -6.61 -9.11
N ALA A 162 -0.56 -5.65 -8.19
CA ALA A 162 -0.08 -5.94 -6.84
C ALA A 162 -1.12 -6.62 -5.95
N LEU A 163 -2.41 -6.51 -6.31
CA LEU A 163 -3.54 -7.06 -5.55
C LEU A 163 -4.10 -8.38 -6.12
N ALA A 164 -3.85 -8.65 -7.40
CA ALA A 164 -4.25 -9.88 -8.09
C ALA A 164 -3.50 -11.10 -7.53
#